data_AF-A0A358IY51-F1
#
_entry.id   AF-A0A358IY51-F1
#
_cell.length_a   1.000
_cell.length_b   1.000
_cell.length_c   1.000
_cell.angle_alpha   90.00
_cell.angle_beta   90.00
_cell.angle_gamma   90.00
#
_symmetry.space_group_name_H-M   'P 1'
#
loop_
_entity.id
_entity.type
_entity.pdbx_description
1 polymer ?
#
loop_
_entity_poly.entity_id
_entity_poly.type
_entity_poly.pdbx_seq_one_letter_code
_entity_poly.pdbx_strand_id
1 'polypeptide(L)'
;MFETGGSRLGRRQGQAYVHVIRGDKGVDPTPAPGGYALRLEGRLTAFADGKAVHCVQKDAESRPVCVAALRLDRLAFEDGATGALLSEWRPR
;
A
#
# COMPACT_ATOMS: atom_id res chain seq x y z
N MET A 1 5.41 19.08 17.68
CA MET A 1 6.49 18.16 18.07
C MET A 1 5.96 16.74 17.88
N PHE A 2 6.65 15.88 17.11
CA PHE A 2 6.14 14.53 16.80
C PHE A 2 6.75 13.49 17.75
N GLU A 3 5.94 12.57 18.26
CA GLU A 3 6.41 11.50 19.14
C GLU A 3 7.28 10.47 18.41
N THR A 4 8.36 10.06 19.08
CA THR A 4 9.25 8.97 18.69
C THR A 4 8.44 7.66 18.61
N GLY A 5 8.38 7.03 17.44
CA GLY A 5 7.60 5.80 17.20
C GLY A 5 6.14 6.01 16.77
N GLY A 6 5.69 7.26 16.61
CA GLY A 6 4.35 7.57 16.09
C GLY A 6 4.19 7.34 14.58
N SER A 7 2.94 7.18 14.14
CA SER A 7 2.53 7.01 12.74
C SER A 7 3.25 7.96 11.78
N ARG A 8 3.77 7.43 10.66
CA ARG A 8 4.36 8.20 9.56
C ARG A 8 3.38 8.45 8.41
N LEU A 9 2.19 7.86 8.45
CA LEU A 9 1.13 8.15 7.48
C LEU A 9 0.51 9.52 7.78
N GLY A 10 0.25 10.30 6.72
CA GLY A 10 -0.25 11.69 6.81
C GLY A 10 0.82 12.76 7.06
N ARG A 11 2.00 12.39 7.60
CA ARG A 11 3.12 13.32 7.87
C ARG A 11 3.96 13.67 6.62
N ARG A 12 3.45 13.38 5.43
CA ARG A 12 4.26 13.34 4.20
C ARG A 12 4.06 14.50 3.25
N GLN A 13 3.22 15.48 3.61
CA GLN A 13 2.91 16.65 2.75
C GLN A 13 2.66 16.25 1.27
N GLY A 14 2.02 15.10 1.03
CA GLY A 14 1.76 14.56 -0.31
C GLY A 14 2.84 13.64 -0.92
N GLN A 15 3.99 13.40 -0.29
CA GLN A 15 5.01 12.49 -0.84
C GLN A 15 4.53 11.00 -0.84
N ALA A 16 5.06 10.15 -1.74
CA ALA A 16 4.69 8.71 -1.96
C ALA A 16 5.59 7.70 -1.22
N TYR A 17 5.08 6.56 -0.70
CA TYR A 17 5.86 5.70 0.22
C TYR A 17 7.10 5.15 -0.49
N VAL A 18 8.28 5.24 0.13
CA VAL A 18 9.55 4.87 -0.50
C VAL A 18 10.33 3.90 0.38
N HIS A 19 10.80 2.82 -0.23
CA HIS A 19 11.87 1.96 0.29
C HIS A 19 13.07 2.06 -0.66
N VAL A 20 14.29 2.15 -0.11
CA VAL A 20 15.52 2.27 -0.90
C VAL A 20 16.42 1.09 -0.57
N ILE A 21 16.80 0.33 -1.60
CA ILE A 21 17.77 -0.75 -1.51
C ILE A 21 19.10 -0.22 -2.03
N ARG A 22 20.15 -0.38 -1.23
CA ARG A 22 21.51 -0.01 -1.58
C ARG A 22 22.28 -1.28 -1.90
N GLY A 23 22.95 -1.30 -3.03
CA GLY A 23 23.91 -2.36 -3.37
C GLY A 23 25.20 -2.19 -2.57
N ASP A 24 26.01 -3.25 -2.58
CA ASP A 24 27.37 -3.20 -2.05
C ASP A 24 28.23 -2.21 -2.85
N LYS A 25 29.37 -1.81 -2.29
CA LYS A 25 30.24 -0.80 -2.91
C LYS A 25 30.69 -1.27 -4.31
N GLY A 26 30.29 -0.50 -5.33
CA GLY A 26 30.63 -0.80 -6.73
C GLY A 26 29.75 -1.89 -7.36
N VAL A 27 28.69 -2.33 -6.68
CA VAL A 27 27.72 -3.30 -7.19
C VAL A 27 26.35 -2.65 -7.22
N ASP A 28 25.71 -2.62 -8.39
CA ASP A 28 24.36 -2.11 -8.50
C ASP A 28 23.37 -3.00 -7.71
N PRO A 29 22.40 -2.40 -6.99
CA PRO A 29 21.39 -3.18 -6.30
C PRO A 29 20.59 -4.00 -7.32
N THR A 30 20.61 -5.31 -7.15
CA THR A 30 19.81 -6.22 -7.97
C THR A 30 18.41 -6.35 -7.35
N PRO A 31 17.33 -6.14 -8.11
CA PRO A 31 15.98 -6.38 -7.62
C PRO A 31 15.79 -7.83 -7.15
N ALA A 32 14.97 -8.03 -6.13
CA ALA A 32 14.58 -9.36 -5.70
C ALA A 32 14.04 -10.19 -6.89
N PRO A 33 14.36 -11.50 -7.01
CA PRO A 33 13.94 -12.31 -8.16
C PRO A 33 12.44 -12.35 -8.41
N GLY A 34 11.61 -12.17 -7.38
CA GLY A 34 10.15 -12.06 -7.46
C GLY A 34 9.63 -10.61 -7.51
N GLY A 35 10.51 -9.62 -7.68
CA GLY A 35 10.20 -8.21 -7.53
C GLY A 35 9.84 -7.84 -6.10
N TYR A 36 9.05 -6.78 -5.95
CA TYR A 36 8.55 -6.31 -4.65
C TYR A 36 7.04 -6.45 -4.60
N ALA A 37 6.52 -6.94 -3.48
CA ALA A 37 5.10 -6.99 -3.21
C ALA A 37 4.68 -5.79 -2.36
N LEU A 38 3.58 -5.13 -2.77
CA LEU A 38 2.90 -4.14 -1.94
C LEU A 38 1.77 -4.82 -1.17
N ARG A 39 1.88 -4.85 0.16
CA ARG A 39 0.85 -5.37 1.06
C ARG A 39 0.04 -4.22 1.63
N LEU A 40 -1.27 -4.24 1.38
CA LEU A 40 -2.23 -3.29 1.92
C LEU A 40 -3.18 -4.02 2.87
N GLU A 41 -3.24 -3.58 4.11
CA GLU A 41 -4.13 -4.13 5.14
C GLU A 41 -4.95 -2.99 5.74
N GLY A 42 -6.22 -3.27 6.04
CA GLY A 42 -7.14 -2.27 6.54
C GLY A 42 -8.55 -2.80 6.72
N ARG A 43 -9.49 -1.88 6.95
CA ARG A 43 -10.92 -2.17 7.08
C ARG A 43 -11.69 -1.47 5.98
N LEU A 44 -12.68 -2.16 5.40
CA LEU A 44 -13.66 -1.51 4.54
C LEU A 44 -14.41 -0.45 5.35
N THR A 45 -14.61 0.70 4.73
CA THR A 45 -15.38 1.81 5.28
C THR A 45 -16.49 2.18 4.30
N ALA A 46 -17.32 3.15 4.66
CA ALA A 46 -18.31 3.71 3.75
C ALA A 46 -17.77 4.93 2.98
N PHE A 47 -18.22 5.08 1.74
CA PHE A 47 -18.26 6.34 1.01
C PHE A 47 -19.27 7.30 1.66
N ALA A 48 -19.31 8.55 1.19
CA ALA A 48 -20.18 9.59 1.76
C ALA A 48 -21.68 9.26 1.69
N ASP A 49 -22.10 8.39 0.77
CA ASP A 49 -23.48 7.92 0.63
C ASP A 49 -23.80 6.69 1.51
N GLY A 50 -22.86 6.26 2.35
CA GLY A 50 -23.00 5.13 3.27
C GLY A 50 -22.65 3.76 2.69
N LYS A 51 -22.42 3.63 1.37
CA LYS A 51 -22.06 2.34 0.76
C LYS A 51 -20.56 2.06 0.89
N ALA A 52 -20.16 0.80 1.04
CA ALA A 52 -18.74 0.44 1.10
C ALA A 52 -18.12 0.15 -0.28
N VAL A 53 -18.94 -0.21 -1.26
CA VAL A 53 -18.51 -0.59 -2.61
C VAL A 53 -19.44 0.05 -3.63
N HIS A 54 -18.86 0.69 -4.65
CA HIS A 54 -19.56 1.12 -5.85
C HIS A 54 -19.12 0.27 -7.02
N CYS A 55 -20.07 -0.28 -7.76
CA CYS A 55 -19.81 -1.00 -8.99
C CYS A 55 -20.51 -0.30 -10.15
N VAL A 56 -19.81 -0.20 -11.28
CA VAL A 56 -20.38 0.28 -12.53
C VAL A 56 -20.28 -0.85 -13.54
N GLN A 57 -21.41 -1.16 -14.16
CA GLN A 57 -21.52 -2.11 -15.25
C GLN A 57 -22.07 -1.37 -16.46
N LYS A 58 -21.35 -1.43 -17.57
CA LYS A 58 -21.70 -0.68 -18.79
C LYS A 58 -22.92 -1.26 -19.50
N ASP A 59 -23.01 -2.58 -19.56
CA ASP A 59 -24.09 -3.36 -20.18
C ASP A 59 -24.18 -4.75 -19.52
N ALA A 60 -25.27 -5.50 -19.76
CA ALA A 60 -25.58 -6.74 -19.05
C ALA A 60 -24.51 -7.85 -19.20
N GLU A 61 -23.75 -7.82 -20.29
CA GLU A 61 -22.71 -8.81 -20.61
C GLU A 61 -21.33 -8.42 -20.05
N SER A 62 -21.11 -7.14 -19.75
CA SER A 62 -19.84 -6.65 -19.22
C SER A 62 -19.65 -7.00 -17.75
N ARG A 63 -18.45 -7.47 -17.39
CA ARG A 63 -18.07 -7.64 -15.98
C ARG A 63 -18.04 -6.28 -15.27
N PRO A 64 -18.67 -6.13 -14.08
CA PRO A 64 -18.67 -4.87 -13.35
C PRO A 64 -17.26 -4.48 -12.89
N VAL A 65 -16.96 -3.18 -12.98
CA VAL A 65 -15.78 -2.57 -12.35
C VAL A 65 -16.23 -2.00 -11.02
N CYS A 66 -15.59 -2.45 -9.93
CA CYS A 66 -15.94 -2.03 -8.58
C CYS A 66 -14.79 -1.27 -7.91
N VAL A 67 -15.15 -0.25 -7.14
CA VAL A 67 -14.26 0.47 -6.23
C VAL A 67 -14.77 0.31 -4.80
N ALA A 68 -13.86 0.03 -3.87
CA ALA A 68 -14.17 -0.14 -2.46
C ALA A 68 -13.53 0.97 -1.63
N ALA A 69 -14.27 1.52 -0.67
CA ALA A 69 -13.72 2.46 0.30
C ALA A 69 -12.98 1.68 1.39
N LEU A 70 -11.70 2.03 1.60
CA LEU A 70 -10.83 1.36 2.56
C LEU A 70 -10.18 2.40 3.49
N ARG A 71 -10.22 2.14 4.79
CA ARG A 71 -9.28 2.73 5.74
C ARG A 71 -8.08 1.79 5.86
N LEU A 72 -6.94 2.21 5.32
CA LEU A 72 -5.67 1.50 5.50
C LEU A 72 -5.25 1.55 6.97
N ASP A 73 -4.79 0.42 7.50
CA ASP A 73 -4.21 0.26 8.85
C ASP A 73 -2.73 -0.15 8.78
N ARG A 74 -2.29 -0.75 7.67
CA ARG A 74 -0.88 -1.09 7.43
C ARG A 74 -0.60 -1.10 5.94
N LEU A 75 0.56 -0.55 5.58
CA LEU A 75 1.16 -0.65 4.28
C LEU A 75 2.56 -1.26 4.46
N ALA A 76 2.90 -2.26 3.67
CA ALA A 76 4.23 -2.85 3.71
C ALA A 76 4.76 -3.13 2.30
N PHE A 77 6.08 -3.00 2.15
CA PHE A 77 6.80 -3.62 1.05
C PHE A 77 7.41 -4.92 1.53
N GLU A 78 7.22 -5.97 0.73
CA GLU A 78 7.73 -7.30 0.97
C GLU A 78 8.55 -7.76 -0.25
N ASP A 79 9.52 -8.64 -0.02
CA ASP A 79 10.22 -9.35 -1.07
C ASP A 79 9.22 -10.26 -1.80
N GLY A 80 9.11 -10.13 -3.12
CA GLY A 80 8.09 -10.81 -3.90
C GLY A 80 8.29 -12.31 -4.05
N ALA A 81 9.50 -12.83 -3.78
CA ALA A 81 9.79 -14.25 -3.86
C ALA A 81 9.62 -14.94 -2.49
N THR A 82 10.04 -14.29 -1.42
CA THR A 82 10.14 -14.87 -0.07
C THR A 82 9.05 -14.38 0.89
N GLY A 83 8.40 -13.26 0.57
CA GLY A 83 7.47 -12.57 1.49
C GLY A 83 8.17 -11.87 2.66
N ALA A 84 9.51 -11.76 2.64
CA ALA A 84 10.24 -11.09 3.70
C ALA A 84 9.90 -9.59 3.77
N LEU A 85 9.62 -9.07 4.97
CA LEU A 85 9.27 -7.67 5.17
C LEU A 85 10.48 -6.76 4.90
N LEU A 86 10.33 -5.80 3.98
CA LEU A 86 11.35 -4.81 3.64
C LEU A 86 11.11 -3.48 4.35
N SER A 87 9.86 -3.03 4.43
CA SER A 87 9.47 -1.81 5.14
C SER A 87 7.99 -1.81 5.47
N GLU A 88 7.62 -1.14 6.57
CA GLU A 88 6.25 -1.05 7.06
C GLU A 88 5.90 0.38 7.49
N TRP A 89 4.66 0.78 7.22
CA TRP A 89 4.03 1.99 7.72
C TRP A 89 2.66 1.69 8.30
N ARG A 90 2.35 2.29 9.46
CA ARG A 90 1.05 2.18 10.14
C ARG A 90 0.45 3.57 10.37
N PRO A 91 -0.75 3.86 9.84
CA PRO A 91 -1.49 5.08 10.09
C PRO A 91 -2.21 4.94 11.43
N ARG A 92 -1.86 5.81 12.38
CA ARG A 92 -2.71 6.07 13.54
C ARG A 92 -3.81 7.01 13.08
#